data_AF-A0A6P8CKA5-F1
#
_entry.id   AF-A0A6P8CKA5-F1
#
_cell.length_a   1.000
_cell.length_b   1.000
_cell.length_c   1.000
_cell.angle_alpha   90.00
_cell.angle_beta   90.00
_cell.angle_gamma   90.00
#
_symmetry.space_group_name_H-M   'P 1'
#
loop_
_entity.id
_entity.type
_entity.pdbx_description
1 polymer ?
#
loop_
_entity_poly.entity_id
_entity_poly.type
_entity_poly.pdbx_seq_one_letter_code
_entity_poly.pdbx_strand_id
1 'polypeptide(L)'
;MERNLDPNSNGLLQDYVQSLFDEGIVNDQFSQVLTLKTEDEPDSVLKLINAYLNDAEAILSEFPENMDIPDSDFKRLAAQARKISEISLCIGAEHMKLACSDLIQACDEKQGRSFSW
;
A
#
# COMPACT_ATOMS: atom_id res chain seq x y z
N MET A 1 30.94 -14.30 15.27
CA MET A 1 29.88 -15.19 15.77
C MET A 1 28.75 -15.10 14.76
N GLU A 2 28.81 -15.94 13.73
CA GLU A 2 27.80 -15.96 12.66
C GLU A 2 26.49 -16.44 13.28
N ARG A 3 25.43 -15.63 13.15
CA ARG A 3 24.09 -16.07 13.49
C ARG A 3 23.70 -17.12 12.46
N ASN A 4 23.83 -18.39 12.82
CA ASN A 4 23.27 -19.49 12.05
C ASN A 4 21.76 -19.26 11.96
N LEU A 5 21.31 -18.72 10.83
CA LEU A 5 19.89 -18.63 10.49
C LEU A 5 19.35 -20.05 10.42
N ASP A 6 18.28 -20.33 11.16
CA ASP A 6 17.60 -21.62 11.11
C ASP A 6 17.14 -21.85 9.64
N PRO A 7 17.53 -22.95 8.99
CA PRO A 7 17.18 -23.22 7.60
C PRO A 7 15.67 -23.26 7.35
N ASN A 8 14.85 -23.47 8.40
CA ASN A 8 13.39 -23.42 8.31
C ASN A 8 12.83 -21.99 8.20
N SER A 9 13.58 -20.97 8.66
CA SER A 9 13.14 -19.55 8.63
C SER A 9 12.91 -19.05 7.20
N ASN A 10 13.78 -19.46 6.28
CA ASN A 10 13.72 -19.02 4.89
C ASN A 10 12.54 -19.67 4.13
N GLY A 11 12.18 -20.91 4.47
CA GLY A 11 11.01 -21.58 3.92
C GLY A 11 9.70 -20.91 4.36
N LEU A 12 9.57 -20.62 5.65
CA LEU A 12 8.37 -19.96 6.19
C LEU A 12 8.16 -18.55 5.60
N LEU A 13 9.24 -17.79 5.38
CA LEU A 13 9.14 -16.48 4.75
C LEU A 13 8.72 -16.58 3.27
N GLN A 14 9.26 -17.55 2.54
CA GLN A 14 8.88 -17.78 1.14
C GLN A 14 7.40 -18.19 1.03
N ASP A 15 6.95 -19.11 1.88
CA ASP A 15 5.55 -19.54 1.91
C ASP A 15 4.61 -18.38 2.25
N TYR A 16 4.99 -17.51 3.21
CA TYR A 16 4.21 -16.32 3.54
C TYR A 16 4.16 -15.33 2.39
N VAL A 17 5.30 -15.04 1.75
CA VAL A 17 5.33 -14.14 0.59
C VAL A 17 4.46 -14.70 -0.54
N GLN A 18 4.51 -16.01 -0.79
CA GLN A 18 3.65 -16.65 -1.78
C GLN A 18 2.16 -16.49 -1.44
N SER A 19 1.77 -16.62 -0.16
CA SER A 19 0.38 -16.38 0.25
C SER A 19 -0.07 -14.95 -0.07
N LEU A 20 0.80 -13.94 0.10
CA LEU A 20 0.46 -12.55 -0.25
C LEU A 20 0.16 -12.38 -1.76
N PHE A 21 0.84 -13.13 -2.63
CA PHE A 21 0.53 -13.15 -4.07
C PHE A 21 -0.79 -13.88 -4.35
N ASP A 22 -0.98 -15.06 -3.75
CA ASP A 22 -2.17 -15.89 -3.95
C ASP A 22 -3.45 -15.17 -3.46
N GLU A 23 -3.34 -14.40 -2.39
CA GLU A 23 -4.42 -13.56 -1.83
C GLU A 23 -4.59 -12.23 -2.58
N GLY A 24 -3.72 -11.91 -3.56
CA GLY A 24 -3.77 -10.67 -4.33
C GLY A 24 -3.41 -9.42 -3.52
N ILE A 25 -2.74 -9.58 -2.36
CA ILE A 25 -2.27 -8.48 -1.52
C ILE A 25 -1.14 -7.74 -2.23
N VAL A 26 -0.25 -8.48 -2.90
CA VAL A 26 0.85 -7.95 -3.71
C VAL A 26 0.80 -8.46 -5.15
N ASN A 27 1.46 -7.75 -6.07
CA ASN A 27 1.56 -8.12 -7.50
C ASN A 27 3.02 -8.25 -7.95
N ASP A 28 3.25 -8.50 -9.24
CA ASP A 28 4.59 -8.69 -9.83
C ASP A 28 5.56 -7.51 -9.63
N GLN A 29 5.08 -6.30 -9.34
CA GLN A 29 5.95 -5.19 -8.95
C GLN A 29 6.63 -5.46 -7.60
N PHE A 30 5.95 -6.14 -6.67
CA PHE A 30 6.55 -6.54 -5.41
C PHE A 30 7.69 -7.55 -5.64
N SER A 31 7.54 -8.47 -6.58
CA SER A 31 8.65 -9.36 -7.00
C SER A 31 9.86 -8.56 -7.48
N GLN A 32 9.65 -7.53 -8.30
CA GLN A 32 10.73 -6.65 -8.76
C GLN A 32 11.41 -5.92 -7.59
N VAL A 33 10.63 -5.41 -6.63
CA VAL A 33 11.17 -4.78 -5.41
C VAL A 33 12.07 -5.74 -4.64
N LEU A 34 11.66 -7.00 -4.45
CA LEU A 34 12.46 -8.00 -3.73
C LEU A 34 13.82 -8.26 -4.42
N THR A 35 13.92 -8.08 -5.75
CA THR A 35 15.19 -8.24 -6.49
C THR A 35 16.18 -7.10 -6.29
N LEU A 36 15.77 -5.97 -5.69
CA LEU A 36 16.65 -4.82 -5.44
C LEU A 36 17.68 -5.08 -4.35
N LYS A 37 17.55 -6.18 -3.60
CA LYS A 37 18.53 -6.57 -2.60
C LYS A 37 19.85 -6.94 -3.27
N THR A 38 20.90 -6.17 -2.99
CA THR A 38 22.27 -6.45 -3.44
C THR A 38 23.15 -6.83 -2.26
N GLU A 39 24.35 -7.35 -2.54
CA GLU A 39 25.35 -7.64 -1.50
C GLU A 39 25.83 -6.35 -0.80
N ASP A 40 25.91 -5.25 -1.56
CA ASP A 40 26.32 -3.93 -1.06
C ASP A 40 25.22 -3.21 -0.27
N GLU A 41 23.95 -3.47 -0.58
CA GLU A 41 22.81 -2.92 0.15
C GLU A 41 21.79 -3.99 0.57
N PRO A 42 22.11 -4.79 1.60
CA PRO A 42 21.26 -5.90 2.04
C PRO A 42 19.90 -5.46 2.61
N ASP A 43 19.80 -4.21 3.05
CA ASP A 43 18.63 -3.63 3.72
C ASP A 43 17.72 -2.80 2.80
N SER A 44 18.05 -2.64 1.51
CA SER A 44 17.31 -1.71 0.63
C SER A 44 15.84 -2.07 0.47
N VAL A 45 15.52 -3.36 0.39
CA VAL A 45 14.13 -3.85 0.36
C VAL A 45 13.38 -3.49 1.66
N LEU A 46 14.02 -3.70 2.81
CA LEU A 46 13.42 -3.39 4.11
C LEU A 46 13.17 -1.88 4.26
N LYS A 47 14.12 -1.05 3.82
CA LYS A 47 13.97 0.42 3.82
C LYS A 47 12.80 0.86 2.94
N LEU A 48 12.64 0.30 1.75
CA LEU A 48 11.55 0.64 0.83
C LEU A 48 10.18 0.24 1.40
N ILE A 49 10.07 -0.97 1.95
CA ILE A 49 8.82 -1.44 2.56
C ILE A 49 8.47 -0.55 3.77
N ASN A 50 9.42 -0.25 4.64
CA ASN A 50 9.18 0.63 5.80
C ASN A 50 8.82 2.06 5.38
N ALA A 51 9.46 2.60 4.34
CA ALA A 51 9.10 3.92 3.81
C ALA A 51 7.65 3.93 3.33
N TYR A 52 7.25 2.92 2.54
CA TYR A 52 5.86 2.76 2.11
C TYR A 52 4.88 2.68 3.29
N LEU A 53 5.18 1.86 4.31
CA LEU A 53 4.31 1.71 5.48
C LEU A 53 4.15 3.03 6.24
N ASN A 54 5.26 3.74 6.46
CA ASN A 54 5.24 5.05 7.15
C ASN A 54 4.47 6.10 6.34
N ASP A 55 4.67 6.17 5.03
CA ASP A 55 3.97 7.11 4.16
C ASP A 55 2.46 6.82 4.13
N ALA A 56 2.09 5.54 4.00
CA ALA A 56 0.70 5.11 4.02
C ALA A 56 0.02 5.41 5.37
N GLU A 57 0.68 5.10 6.49
CA GLU A 57 0.18 5.39 7.83
C GLU A 57 -0.01 6.89 8.05
N ALA A 58 0.97 7.71 7.64
CA ALA A 58 0.89 9.17 7.74
C ALA A 58 -0.32 9.71 6.96
N ILE A 59 -0.55 9.24 5.72
CA ILE A 59 -1.70 9.70 4.92
C ILE A 59 -3.02 9.21 5.53
N LEU A 60 -3.08 7.97 6.00
CA LEU A 60 -4.28 7.41 6.63
C LEU A 60 -4.61 8.12 7.95
N SER A 61 -3.61 8.59 8.70
CA SER A 61 -3.83 9.34 9.95
C SER A 61 -4.54 10.69 9.74
N GLU A 62 -4.51 11.21 8.51
CA GLU A 62 -5.23 12.42 8.13
C GLU A 62 -6.69 12.15 7.69
N PHE A 63 -7.12 10.88 7.67
CA PHE A 63 -8.51 10.55 7.35
C PHE A 63 -9.43 10.98 8.50
N PRO A 64 -10.64 11.45 8.20
CA PRO A 64 -11.63 11.77 9.23
C PRO A 64 -11.94 10.54 10.09
N GLU A 65 -11.86 10.67 11.41
CA GLU A 65 -12.18 9.58 12.36
C GLU A 65 -13.64 9.12 12.28
N ASN A 66 -14.53 9.99 11.80
CA ASN A 66 -15.97 9.71 11.65
C ASN A 66 -16.43 10.06 10.23
N MET A 67 -17.19 9.15 9.60
CA MET A 67 -17.70 9.30 8.23
C MET A 67 -18.86 10.30 8.06
N ASP A 68 -19.12 11.16 9.05
CA ASP A 68 -19.97 12.36 8.89
C ASP A 68 -19.19 13.44 8.12
N ILE A 69 -18.86 13.12 6.88
CA ILE A 69 -17.96 13.87 6.01
C ILE A 69 -18.77 14.88 5.18
N PRO A 70 -18.55 16.19 5.33
CA PRO A 70 -19.14 17.21 4.46
C PRO A 70 -18.79 16.98 2.98
N ASP A 71 -19.62 17.46 2.05
CA ASP A 71 -19.37 17.31 0.61
C ASP A 71 -17.98 17.83 0.14
N SER A 72 -17.45 18.85 0.82
CA SER A 72 -16.10 19.39 0.56
C SER A 72 -14.98 18.42 0.88
N ASP A 73 -15.22 17.47 1.78
CA ASP A 73 -14.20 16.57 2.33
C ASP A 73 -14.02 15.33 1.45
N PHE A 74 -14.97 14.98 0.58
CA PHE A 74 -14.77 13.94 -0.45
C PHE A 74 -13.63 14.28 -1.42
N LYS A 75 -13.40 15.57 -1.71
CA LYS A 75 -12.26 15.99 -2.53
C LYS A 75 -10.93 15.71 -1.83
N ARG A 76 -10.87 16.01 -0.54
CA ARG A 76 -9.68 15.74 0.29
C ARG A 76 -9.46 14.23 0.43
N LEU A 77 -10.51 13.48 0.70
CA LEU A 77 -10.47 12.02 0.82
C LEU A 77 -10.00 11.36 -0.48
N ALA A 78 -10.54 11.78 -1.64
CA ALA A 78 -10.08 11.31 -2.94
C ALA A 78 -8.61 11.65 -3.20
N ALA A 79 -8.16 12.85 -2.81
CA ALA A 79 -6.76 13.25 -2.96
C ALA A 79 -5.81 12.41 -2.09
N GLN A 80 -6.21 12.11 -0.84
CA GLN A 80 -5.43 11.24 0.05
C GLN A 80 -5.39 9.79 -0.47
N ALA A 81 -6.52 9.26 -0.92
CA ALA A 81 -6.60 7.94 -1.54
C ALA A 81 -5.74 7.84 -2.82
N ARG A 82 -5.70 8.88 -3.66
CA ARG A 82 -4.81 8.95 -4.83
C ARG A 82 -3.33 8.83 -4.44
N LYS A 83 -2.90 9.56 -3.41
CA LYS A 83 -1.51 9.47 -2.91
C LYS A 83 -1.17 8.05 -2.46
N ILE A 84 -2.04 7.40 -1.67
CA ILE A 84 -1.83 6.01 -1.24
C ILE A 84 -1.77 5.09 -2.46
N SER A 85 -2.68 5.23 -3.42
CA SER A 85 -2.67 4.45 -4.66
C SER A 85 -1.36 4.60 -5.44
N GLU A 86 -0.80 5.81 -5.51
CA GLU A 86 0.46 6.08 -6.22
C GLU A 86 1.65 5.37 -5.53
N ILE A 87 1.78 5.50 -4.20
CA ILE A 87 2.88 4.84 -3.47
C ILE A 87 2.70 3.31 -3.39
N SER A 88 1.46 2.81 -3.34
CA SER A 88 1.15 1.38 -3.39
C SER A 88 1.53 0.78 -4.74
N LEU A 89 1.36 1.53 -5.84
CA LEU A 89 1.80 1.11 -7.17
C LEU A 89 3.32 0.93 -7.23
N CYS A 90 4.10 1.80 -6.58
CA CYS A 90 5.57 1.71 -6.58
C CYS A 90 6.11 0.43 -5.91
N ILE A 91 5.45 -0.04 -4.85
CA ILE A 91 5.87 -1.23 -4.09
C ILE A 91 5.16 -2.51 -4.55
N GLY A 92 4.10 -2.40 -5.35
CA GLY A 92 3.28 -3.54 -5.76
C GLY A 92 2.25 -3.99 -4.72
N ALA A 93 1.79 -3.10 -3.83
CA ALA A 93 0.73 -3.37 -2.87
C ALA A 93 -0.66 -3.26 -3.54
N GLU A 94 -1.00 -4.25 -4.37
CA GLU A 94 -2.17 -4.22 -5.26
C GLU A 94 -3.49 -4.04 -4.51
N HIS A 95 -3.72 -4.80 -3.44
CA HIS A 95 -4.99 -4.74 -2.73
C HIS A 95 -5.27 -3.33 -2.16
N MET A 96 -4.25 -2.68 -1.59
CA MET A 96 -4.37 -1.30 -1.10
C MET A 96 -4.66 -0.32 -2.25
N LYS A 97 -3.95 -0.47 -3.38
CA LYS A 97 -4.16 0.35 -4.58
C LYS A 97 -5.58 0.18 -5.14
N LEU A 98 -6.14 -1.03 -5.14
CA LEU A 98 -7.51 -1.29 -5.59
C LEU A 98 -8.53 -0.68 -4.63
N ALA A 99 -8.36 -0.87 -3.32
CA ALA A 99 -9.22 -0.25 -2.32
C ALA A 99 -9.23 1.29 -2.43
N CYS A 100 -8.06 1.89 -2.68
CA CYS A 100 -7.96 3.34 -2.94
C CYS A 100 -8.66 3.74 -4.25
N SER A 101 -8.57 2.93 -5.30
CA SER A 101 -9.26 3.17 -6.58
C SER A 101 -10.78 3.20 -6.39
N ASP A 102 -11.33 2.24 -5.64
CA ASP A 102 -12.76 2.17 -5.32
C ASP A 102 -13.19 3.38 -4.49
N LEU A 103 -12.37 3.79 -3.50
CA LEU A 103 -12.64 4.97 -2.68
C LEU A 103 -12.65 6.25 -3.50
N ILE A 104 -11.70 6.42 -4.43
CA ILE A 104 -11.63 7.58 -5.34
C ILE A 104 -12.91 7.63 -6.18
N GLN A 105 -13.32 6.51 -6.78
CA GLN A 105 -14.54 6.45 -7.57
C GLN A 105 -15.77 6.83 -6.73
N ALA A 106 -15.91 6.28 -5.52
CA ALA A 106 -17.02 6.61 -4.63
C ALA A 106 -17.05 8.11 -4.26
N CYS A 107 -15.88 8.70 -4.01
CA CYS A 107 -15.76 10.14 -3.72
C CYS A 107 -16.16 11.00 -4.93
N ASP A 108 -15.72 10.64 -6.13
CA ASP A 108 -16.01 11.38 -7.35
C ASP A 108 -17.51 11.27 -7.72
N GLU A 109 -18.16 10.12 -7.50
CA GLU A 109 -19.61 9.93 -7.68
C GLU A 109 -20.46 10.76 -6.69
N LYS A 110 -20.01 10.90 -5.45
CA LYS A 110 -20.69 11.73 -4.44
C LYS A 110 -20.56 13.22 -4.78
N GLN A 111 -19.39 13.65 -5.23
CA GLN A 111 -19.19 15.02 -5.71
C GLN A 111 -20.04 15.33 -6.94
N GLY A 112 -20.10 14.44 -7.92
CA GLY A 112 -20.90 14.62 -9.14
C GLY A 112 -22.41 14.74 -8.87
N ARG A 113 -22.92 14.02 -7.85
CA ARG A 113 -24.31 14.14 -7.40
C ARG A 113 -24.63 15.48 -6.72
N SER A 114 -23.66 16.10 -6.03
CA SER A 114 -23.86 17.36 -5.31
C SER A 114 -24.21 18.54 -6.24
N PHE A 115 -23.73 18.53 -7.49
CA PHE A 115 -24.00 19.58 -8.49
C PHE A 115 -25.30 19.38 -9.30
N SER A 116 -26.12 18.38 -8.97
CA SER A 116 -27.39 18.11 -9.64
C SER A 116 -28.58 18.63 -8.82
N TRP A 117 -28.85 19.94 -8.89
CA TRP A 117 -30.09 20.57 -8.38
C TRP A 117 -30.60 21.63 -9.35
#